data_AF-A0A553GPU5-F1
#
_entry.id   AF-A0A553GPU5-F1
#
_cell.length_a   1.000
_cell.length_b   1.000
_cell.length_c   1.000
_cell.angle_alpha   90.00
_cell.angle_beta   90.00
_cell.angle_gamma   90.00
#
_symmetry.space_group_name_H-M   'P 1'
#
loop_
_entity.id
_entity.type
_entity.pdbx_description
1 polymer ?
#
loop_
_entity_poly.entity_id
_entity_poly.type
_entity_poly.pdbx_seq_one_letter_code
_entity_poly.pdbx_strand_id
1 'polypeptide(L)'
;MKDNVYEFGQHIATIADRLDLPATIVNHDNNSMAIKVRVISLKKKERLLSSFNYGYYKKLGVIDTYEDTDGILDDVYFRIIC
;
A
#
# COMPACT_ATOMS: atom_id res chain seq x y z
N MET A 1 -8.50 -14.46 8.50
CA MET A 1 -7.31 -13.62 8.79
C MET A 1 -6.32 -13.66 7.63
N LYS A 2 -5.86 -14.83 7.17
CA LYS A 2 -4.99 -14.93 5.97
C LYS A 2 -5.62 -14.34 4.70
N ASP A 3 -6.93 -14.51 4.53
CA ASP A 3 -7.64 -13.98 3.36
C ASP A 3 -7.58 -12.45 3.29
N ASN A 4 -7.67 -11.76 4.44
CA ASN A 4 -7.61 -10.30 4.52
C ASN A 4 -6.24 -9.75 4.09
N VAL A 5 -5.14 -10.48 4.39
CA VAL A 5 -3.77 -10.10 4.03
C VAL A 5 -3.56 -10.23 2.52
N TYR A 6 -4.08 -11.30 1.91
CA TYR A 6 -3.99 -11.53 0.48
C TYR A 6 -4.87 -10.55 -0.32
N GLU A 7 -6.12 -10.33 0.12
CA GLU A 7 -7.04 -9.36 -0.49
C GLU A 7 -6.48 -7.93 -0.44
N PHE A 8 -5.87 -7.54 0.68
CA PHE A 8 -5.15 -6.28 0.79
C PHE A 8 -4.05 -6.15 -0.26
N GLY A 9 -3.25 -7.21 -0.43
CA GLY A 9 -2.16 -7.19 -1.40
C GLY A 9 -2.65 -7.07 -2.83
N GLN A 10 -3.68 -7.83 -3.20
CA GLN A 10 -4.30 -7.73 -4.53
C GLN A 10 -4.89 -6.35 -4.79
N HIS A 11 -5.51 -5.73 -3.80
CA HIS A 11 -6.14 -4.42 -3.96
C HIS A 11 -5.10 -3.32 -4.20
N ILE A 12 -4.01 -3.29 -3.42
CA ILE A 12 -2.92 -2.33 -3.63
C ILE A 12 -2.27 -2.54 -5.00
N ALA A 13 -1.99 -3.80 -5.38
CA ALA A 13 -1.38 -4.11 -6.68
C ALA A 13 -2.28 -3.66 -7.85
N THR A 14 -3.59 -3.87 -7.74
CA THR A 14 -4.56 -3.44 -8.76
C THR A 14 -4.63 -1.91 -8.89
N ILE A 15 -4.60 -1.18 -7.77
CA ILE A 15 -4.60 0.30 -7.81
C ILE A 15 -3.28 0.81 -8.41
N ALA A 16 -2.15 0.22 -8.04
CA ALA A 16 -0.84 0.62 -8.55
C ALA A 16 -0.73 0.40 -10.06
N ASP A 17 -1.18 -0.75 -10.56
CA ASP A 17 -1.22 -1.07 -12.00
C ASP A 17 -2.07 -0.06 -12.78
N ARG A 18 -3.28 0.26 -12.29
CA ARG A 18 -4.17 1.27 -12.91
C ARG A 18 -3.57 2.68 -12.95
N LEU A 19 -2.64 2.98 -12.05
CA LEU A 19 -1.96 4.27 -11.98
C LEU A 19 -0.60 4.25 -12.66
N ASP A 20 -0.20 3.12 -13.25
CA ASP A 20 1.12 2.91 -13.84
C ASP A 20 2.21 3.26 -12.81
N LEU A 21 2.11 2.60 -11.65
CA LEU A 21 2.98 2.76 -10.49
C LEU A 21 3.67 1.43 -10.19
N PRO A 22 5.01 1.39 -10.09
CA PRO A 22 5.72 0.20 -9.65
C PRO A 22 5.35 -0.14 -8.20
N ALA A 23 4.87 -1.36 -7.97
CA ALA A 23 4.61 -1.90 -6.64
C ALA A 23 5.48 -3.14 -6.37
N THR A 24 5.94 -3.29 -5.14
CA THR A 24 6.79 -4.41 -4.72
C THR A 24 6.36 -4.88 -3.33
N ILE A 25 6.18 -6.18 -3.17
CA ILE A 25 5.97 -6.79 -1.85
C ILE A 25 7.32 -6.81 -1.13
N VAL A 26 7.42 -6.10 -0.01
CA VAL A 26 8.65 -5.95 0.78
C VAL A 26 8.71 -6.96 1.92
N ASN A 27 7.54 -7.34 2.46
CA ASN A 27 7.44 -8.38 3.46
C ASN A 27 6.11 -9.13 3.31
N HIS A 28 6.14 -10.44 3.56
CA HIS A 28 4.97 -11.29 3.56
C HIS A 28 5.19 -12.46 4.51
N ASP A 29 4.41 -12.49 5.59
CA ASP A 29 4.26 -13.63 6.49
C ASP A 29 2.77 -13.95 6.68
N ASN A 30 2.46 -15.02 7.43
CA ASN A 30 1.08 -15.48 7.60
C ASN A 30 0.13 -14.45 8.26
N ASN A 31 0.69 -13.45 8.94
CA ASN A 31 -0.04 -12.46 9.73
C ASN A 31 0.23 -11.03 9.24
N SER A 32 1.22 -10.79 8.39
CA SER A 32 1.54 -9.45 7.91
C SER A 32 2.02 -9.38 6.46
N MET A 33 1.68 -8.29 5.78
CA MET A 33 2.21 -7.98 4.44
C MET A 33 2.56 -6.51 4.36
N ALA A 34 3.71 -6.19 3.77
CA ALA A 34 4.12 -4.83 3.46
C ALA A 34 4.31 -4.69 1.96
N ILE A 35 3.70 -3.65 1.38
CA ILE A 35 3.81 -3.31 -0.03
C ILE A 35 4.37 -1.91 -0.14
N LYS A 36 5.42 -1.78 -0.94
CA LYS A 36 6.02 -0.51 -1.34
C LYS A 36 5.49 -0.14 -2.71
N VAL A 37 4.90 1.04 -2.84
CA VAL A 37 4.47 1.59 -4.11
C VAL A 37 5.31 2.82 -4.40
N ARG A 38 6.10 2.78 -5.47
CA ARG A 38 6.90 3.90 -5.91
C ARG A 38 6.04 4.90 -6.64
N VAL A 39 5.91 6.13 -6.13
CA VAL A 39 5.17 7.18 -6.82
C VAL A 39 6.10 8.22 -7.40
N ILE A 40 5.95 8.45 -8.71
CA ILE A 40 6.84 9.33 -9.48
C ILE A 40 6.38 10.79 -9.51
N SER A 41 5.24 11.09 -8.84
CA SER A 41 4.71 12.45 -8.72
C SER A 41 3.67 12.55 -7.59
N LEU A 42 3.57 13.74 -6.99
CA LEU A 42 2.56 14.07 -5.99
C LEU A 42 1.12 13.81 -6.47
N LYS A 43 0.82 14.07 -7.75
CA LYS A 43 -0.52 13.81 -8.32
C LYS A 43 -0.85 12.31 -8.35
N LYS A 44 0.11 11.45 -8.70
CA LYS A 44 -0.10 9.99 -8.65
C LYS A 44 -0.20 9.51 -7.20
N LYS A 45 0.54 10.12 -6.26
CA LYS A 45 0.42 9.88 -4.81
C LYS A 45 -1.00 10.13 -4.30
N GLU A 46 -1.54 11.32 -4.56
CA GLU A 46 -2.90 11.69 -4.13
C GLU A 46 -3.95 10.75 -4.73
N ARG A 47 -3.79 10.37 -6.01
CA ARG A 47 -4.68 9.40 -6.67
C ARG A 47 -4.59 8.01 -6.05
N LEU A 48 -3.38 7.55 -5.69
CA LEU A 48 -3.17 6.28 -5.00
C LEU A 48 -3.86 6.27 -3.64
N LEU A 49 -3.61 7.30 -2.82
CA LEU A 49 -4.18 7.42 -1.48
C LEU A 49 -5.70 7.58 -1.48
N SER A 50 -6.27 8.29 -2.46
CA SER A 50 -7.72 8.46 -2.61
C SER A 50 -8.43 7.25 -3.22
N SER A 51 -7.76 6.51 -4.11
CA SER A 51 -8.28 5.24 -4.66
C SER A 51 -8.23 4.12 -3.62
N PHE A 52 -7.35 4.28 -2.62
CA PHE A 52 -7.21 3.34 -1.54
C PHE A 52 -8.29 3.57 -0.47
N ASN A 53 -9.07 2.53 -0.15
CA ASN A 53 -10.07 2.61 0.91
C ASN A 53 -9.43 2.50 2.29
N TYR A 54 -8.67 3.53 2.68
CA TYR A 54 -7.95 3.58 3.95
C TYR A 54 -8.89 3.34 5.15
N GLY A 55 -10.12 3.86 5.09
CA GLY A 55 -11.11 3.67 6.17
C GLY A 55 -11.53 2.22 6.38
N TYR A 56 -11.66 1.42 5.32
CA TYR A 56 -11.98 -0.01 5.40
C TYR A 56 -10.88 -0.78 6.13
N TYR A 57 -9.63 -0.61 5.69
CA TYR A 57 -8.51 -1.36 6.26
C TYR A 57 -8.06 -0.85 7.63
N LYS A 58 -8.22 0.44 7.91
CA LYS A 58 -8.05 0.99 9.25
C LYS A 58 -9.07 0.42 10.25
N LYS A 59 -10.34 0.26 9.83
CA LYS A 59 -11.38 -0.38 10.67
C LYS A 59 -11.08 -1.84 11.00
N LEU A 60 -10.41 -2.53 10.09
CA LEU A 60 -9.97 -3.90 10.34
C LEU A 60 -8.84 -3.94 11.41
N GLY A 61 -8.22 -2.79 11.75
CA GLY A 61 -7.12 -2.69 12.73
C GLY A 61 -5.72 -2.84 12.14
N VAL A 62 -5.61 -2.75 10.82
CA VAL A 62 -4.59 -3.49 10.07
C VAL A 62 -3.81 -2.58 9.13
N ILE A 63 -3.75 -1.25 9.28
CA ILE A 63 -2.91 -0.43 8.37
C ILE A 63 -2.06 0.60 9.08
N ASP A 64 -0.78 0.57 8.71
CA ASP A 64 0.14 1.70 8.84
C ASP A 64 0.62 2.15 7.45
N THR A 65 0.73 3.46 7.26
CA THR A 65 1.29 4.09 6.07
C THR A 65 2.38 5.05 6.50
N TYR A 66 3.61 4.80 6.08
CA TYR A 66 4.73 5.70 6.36
C TYR A 66 5.44 6.07 5.05
N GLU A 67 5.98 7.28 5.04
CA GLU A 67 6.74 7.83 3.92
C GLU A 67 8.22 7.78 4.28
N ASP A 68 9.05 7.27 3.37
CA ASP A 68 10.50 7.35 3.51
C ASP A 68 10.95 8.71 2.94
N THR A 69 11.29 9.64 3.82
CA THR A 69 11.57 11.05 3.48
C THR A 69 13.06 11.30 3.14
N ASP A 70 13.75 10.35 2.51
CA ASP A 70 15.18 10.50 2.16
C ASP A 70 15.42 11.24 0.83
N GLY A 71 14.59 12.25 0.53
CA GLY A 71 14.90 13.28 -0.47
C GLY A 71 14.81 12.88 -1.95
N ILE A 72 14.50 11.62 -2.28
CA ILE A 72 14.27 11.15 -3.66
C ILE A 72 12.87 10.53 -3.74
N LEU A 73 11.88 11.33 -4.15
CA LEU A 73 10.52 10.96 -4.58
C LEU A 73 9.98 9.59 -4.08
N ASP A 74 9.29 9.69 -2.95
CA ASP A 74 7.93 9.19 -2.72
C ASP A 74 7.69 7.68 -2.90
N ASP A 75 8.36 6.83 -2.12
CA ASP A 75 7.84 5.48 -1.90
C ASP A 75 6.75 5.53 -0.81
N VAL A 76 5.55 5.03 -1.12
CA VAL A 76 4.44 4.87 -0.16
C VAL A 76 4.41 3.42 0.31
N TYR A 77 4.57 3.22 1.61
CA TYR A 77 4.47 1.90 2.21
C TYR A 77 3.06 1.68 2.76
N PHE A 78 2.45 0.56 2.38
CA PHE A 78 1.23 0.06 2.97
C PHE A 78 1.55 -1.23 3.71
N ARG A 79 1.29 -1.26 5.02
CA ARG A 79 1.51 -2.45 5.83
C ARG A 79 0.21 -2.94 6.43
N ILE A 80 -0.05 -4.24 6.27
CA ILE A 80 -1.12 -4.95 6.95
C ILE A 80 -0.56 -5.88 8.04
N ILE A 81 -1.07 -5.80 9.27
CA ILE A 81 -0.77 -6.69 10.42
C ILE A 81 -2.07 -7.22 11.05
N CYS A 82 -2.40 -8.49 10.83
CA CYS A 82 -3.55 -9.21 11.37
C CYS A 82 -3.25 -9.86 12.72
#